data_AF-A0A376LH82-F1
#
_entry.id   AF-A0A376LH82-F1
#
_cell.length_a   1.000
_cell.length_b   1.000
_cell.length_c   1.000
_cell.angle_alpha   90.00
_cell.angle_beta   90.00
_cell.angle_gamma   90.00
#
_symmetry.space_group_name_H-M   'P 1'
#
loop_
_entity.id
_entity.type
_entity.pdbx_description
1 polymer ?
#
loop_
_entity_poly.entity_id
_entity_poly.type
_entity_poly.pdbx_seq_one_letter_code
_entity_poly.pdbx_strand_id
1 'polypeptide(L)' 'MPELEAYFHYRYLDVSTLKELARRWKPAILDGFTKQGTHQAMDDIRESVAELAYYREHFIKL' A
#
# COMPACT_ATOMS: atom_id res chain seq x y z
N MET A 1 -6.68 -20.77 -4.02
CA MET A 1 -7.71 -20.45 -5.03
C MET A 1 -7.05 -20.40 -6.40
N PRO A 2 -6.85 -21.55 -7.06
CA PRO A 2 -6.05 -21.63 -8.30
C PRO A 2 -6.64 -20.82 -9.45
N GLU A 3 -7.97 -20.82 -9.57
CA GLU A 3 -8.69 -20.08 -10.62
C GLU A 3 -8.54 -18.56 -10.45
N LEU A 4 -8.55 -18.07 -9.21
CA LEU A 4 -8.35 -16.65 -8.91
C LEU A 4 -6.91 -16.22 -9.22
N GLU A 5 -5.93 -17.03 -8.85
CA GLU A 5 -4.52 -16.77 -9.14
C GLU A 5 -4.25 -16.74 -10.64
N ALA A 6 -4.85 -17.66 -11.40
CA ALA A 6 -4.74 -17.70 -12.86
C ALA A 6 -5.44 -16.53 -13.57
N TYR A 7 -6.42 -15.88 -12.93
CA TYR A 7 -7.09 -14.71 -13.47
C TYR A 7 -6.22 -13.45 -13.40
N PHE A 8 -5.37 -13.32 -12.37
CA PHE A 8 -4.49 -12.17 -12.21
C PHE A 8 -3.15 -12.39 -12.92
N HIS A 9 -2.44 -11.28 -13.18
CA HIS A 9 -1.07 -11.35 -13.67
C HIS A 9 -0.14 -11.92 -12.59
N TYR A 10 0.95 -12.59 -12.98
CA TYR A 10 1.90 -13.21 -12.05
C TYR A 10 2.62 -12.23 -11.08
N ARG A 11 2.46 -10.91 -11.28
CA ARG A 11 3.14 -9.88 -10.49
C ARG A 11 2.23 -9.43 -9.37
N TYR A 12 2.82 -9.28 -8.20
CA TYR A 12 2.19 -8.68 -7.04
C TYR A 12 2.55 -7.20 -6.95
N LEU A 13 1.56 -6.39 -6.62
CA LEU A 13 1.76 -5.00 -6.23
C LEU A 13 1.30 -4.87 -4.78
N ASP A 14 2.25 -5.03 -3.86
CA ASP A 14 2.00 -4.96 -2.42
C ASP A 14 2.44 -3.60 -1.89
N VAL A 15 1.47 -2.75 -1.51
CA VAL A 15 1.69 -1.41 -0.95
C VAL A 15 2.51 -1.48 0.34
N SER A 16 2.40 -2.57 1.12
CA SER A 16 3.18 -2.75 2.34
C SER A 16 4.69 -2.86 2.07
N THR A 17 5.09 -3.26 0.86
CA THR A 17 6.50 -3.23 0.44
C THR A 17 7.05 -1.80 0.55
N LEU A 18 6.31 -0.80 0.07
CA LEU A 18 6.73 0.61 0.18
C LEU A 18 6.74 1.08 1.64
N LYS A 19 5.79 0.62 2.46
CA LYS A 19 5.77 0.92 3.90
C LYS A 19 6.99 0.37 4.63
N GLU A 20 7.38 -0.88 4.36
CA GLU A 20 8.57 -1.51 4.94
C GLU A 20 9.86 -0.79 4.51
N LEU A 21 9.95 -0.38 3.25
CA LEU A 21 11.07 0.39 2.72
C LEU A 21 11.10 1.81 3.34
N ALA A 22 9.97 2.50 3.41
CA ALA A 22 9.84 3.81 4.01
C ALA A 22 10.26 3.78 5.49
N ARG A 23 9.87 2.76 6.25
CA ARG A 23 10.31 2.59 7.66
C ARG A 23 11.84 2.56 7.80
N ARG A 24 12.53 1.92 6.87
CA ARG A 24 13.99 1.71 6.95
C ARG A 24 14.78 2.87 6.36
N TRP A 25 14.27 3.48 5.29
CA TRP A 25 15.03 4.46 4.50
C TRP A 25 14.56 5.90 4.69
N LYS A 26 13.31 6.11 5.11
CA LYS A 26 12.73 7.44 5.33
C LYS A 26 11.64 7.41 6.42
N PRO A 27 11.95 7.03 7.67
CA PRO A 27 10.95 6.80 8.72
C PRO A 27 10.06 8.02 9.00
N ALA A 28 10.55 9.24 8.75
CA ALA A 28 9.82 10.49 8.98
C ALA A 28 8.50 10.63 8.20
N ILE A 29 8.25 9.83 7.15
CA ILE A 29 6.98 9.89 6.40
C ILE A 29 5.92 8.92 6.94
N LEU A 30 6.26 8.04 7.88
CA LEU A 30 5.29 7.04 8.36
C LEU A 30 4.13 7.65 9.14
N ASP A 31 4.40 8.72 9.89
CA ASP A 31 3.39 9.39 10.71
C ASP A 31 2.42 10.25 9.87
N GLY A 32 2.72 10.45 8.57
CA GLY A 32 1.89 11.22 7.67
C GLY A 32 0.70 10.46 7.07
N PHE A 33 0.60 9.15 7.30
CA PHE A 33 -0.50 8.33 6.83
C PHE A 33 -0.94 7.30 7.87
N THR A 34 -2.21 7.38 8.28
CA THR A 34 -2.81 6.48 9.27
C THR A 34 -4.07 5.84 8.69
N LYS A 35 -4.16 4.50 8.75
CA LYS A 35 -5.38 3.76 8.43
C LYS A 35 -6.37 3.85 9.59
N GLN A 36 -7.65 4.03 9.27
CA GLN A 36 -8.75 4.02 10.22
C GLN A 36 -9.10 2.60 10.67
N GLY A 37 -8.92 1.59 9.81
CA GLY A 37 -9.14 0.19 10.19
C GLY A 37 -10.60 -0.13 10.54
N THR A 38 -11.54 0.29 9.68
CA THR A 38 -12.99 0.09 9.89
C THR A 38 -13.44 -1.38 9.74
N HIS A 39 -12.51 -2.29 9.41
CA HIS A 39 -12.75 -3.72 9.16
C HIS A 39 -13.78 -4.00 8.07
N GLN A 40 -13.96 -3.05 7.15
CA GLN A 40 -14.76 -3.21 5.95
C GLN A 40 -13.84 -3.37 4.74
N ALA A 41 -14.00 -4.46 3.99
CA ALA A 41 -13.12 -4.77 2.86
C ALA A 41 -13.04 -3.66 1.80
N MET A 42 -14.16 -2.96 1.54
CA MET A 42 -14.17 -1.84 0.58
C MET A 42 -13.36 -0.64 1.09
N ASP A 43 -13.44 -0.36 2.38
CA ASP A 43 -12.69 0.73 3.00
C ASP A 43 -11.20 0.40 3.04
N ASP A 44 -10.84 -0.82 3.44
CA ASP A 44 -9.44 -1.28 3.46
C ASP A 44 -8.76 -1.18 2.08
N ILE A 45 -9.50 -1.46 1.00
CA ILE A 45 -9.02 -1.28 -0.38
C ILE A 45 -8.81 0.21 -0.69
N ARG A 46 -9.79 1.07 -0.37
CA ARG A 46 -9.68 2.52 -0.59
C ARG A 46 -8.51 3.13 0.20
N GLU A 47 -8.32 2.69 1.44
CA GLU A 47 -7.18 3.09 2.27
C GLU A 47 -5.85 2.65 1.67
N SER A 48 -5.78 1.44 1.10
CA SER A 48 -4.55 0.95 0.46
C SER A 48 -4.22 1.72 -0.83
N VAL A 49 -5.23 2.15 -1.59
CA VAL A 49 -5.03 3.05 -2.74
C VAL A 49 -4.55 4.43 -2.29
N ALA A 50 -5.14 4.98 -1.21
CA ALA A 50 -4.71 6.26 -0.64
C ALA A 50 -3.27 6.19 -0.08
N GLU A 51 -2.91 5.08 0.58
CA GLU A 51 -1.56 4.83 1.08
C GLU A 51 -0.53 4.81 -0.06
N LEU A 52 -0.84 4.16 -1.18
CA LEU A 52 0.03 4.14 -2.36
C LEU A 52 0.18 5.55 -2.98
N ALA A 53 -0.91 6.32 -3.03
CA ALA A 53 -0.87 7.71 -3.50
C ALA A 53 0.04 8.58 -2.61
N TYR A 54 -0.02 8.39 -1.28
CA TYR A 54 0.86 9.05 -0.32
C TYR A 54 2.34 8.71 -0.57
N TYR A 55 2.68 7.43 -0.72
CA TYR A 55 4.07 7.04 -1.03
C TYR A 55 4.53 7.55 -2.40
N ARG A 56 3.64 7.65 -3.39
CA ARG A 56 3.98 8.23 -4.69
C ARG A 56 4.42 9.69 -4.55
N GLU A 57 3.78 10.47 -3.70
CA GLU A 57 4.12 11.89 -3.50
C GLU A 57 5.34 12.09 -2.60
N HIS A 58 5.47 11.30 -1.53
CA HIS A 58 6.45 11.57 -0.48
C HIS A 58 7.68 10.63 -0.47
N PHE A 59 7.64 9.51 -1.21
CA PHE A 59 8.70 8.49 -1.19
C PHE A 59 9.30 8.20 -2.57
N ILE A 60 8.49 8.18 -3.62
CA ILE A 60 8.95 7.92 -5.00
C ILE A 60 9.32 9.23 -5.69
N LYS A 61 10.50 9.29 -6.31
CA LYS A 61 10.90 10.43 -7.16
C LYS A 61 10.55 10.11 -8.61
N LEU A 62 9.52 10.78 -9.12
CA LEU A 62 9.06 10.70 -10.51
C LEU A 62 9.72 11.78 -11.39
#